data_AF-A0A452VKS5-F1
#
_entry.id   AF-A0A452VKS5-F1
#
_cell.length_a   1.000
_cell.length_b   1.000
_cell.length_c   1.000
_cell.angle_alpha   90.00
_cell.angle_beta   90.00
_cell.angle_gamma   90.00
#
_symmetry.space_group_name_H-M   'P 1'
#
loop_
_entity.id
_entity.type
_entity.pdbx_description
1 polymer ?
#
loop_
_entity_poly.entity_id
_entity_poly.type
_entity_poly.pdbx_seq_one_letter_code
_entity_poly.pdbx_strand_id
1 'polypeptide(L)'
;MRRQPQRGRPLPKVTPRAELEPKIWASQLEAPSSDPASCLPLPQALLLVAALAGLGLGLSLVFIAVYLIRFCCCRPPEPPGAKSPPPGGGCVTWSCIAALLVGCAGIGIGFYGNSETSDGVSQLSSALLHANHTLSAIDHLVLETVERLGEAVRAELTTLEEVLAQRTELVAAARGARGQAEAVAQQLQELAFWQGVPLSPLQVAEDVSFVEEWLAYVLLLLLELLVCLFTLLGLAKQSKWLVIVMTVMSLLVLILSWGSMGLEAATAVGLSDFCSSPDTYILNLTQEETGLSSGDPINPVQALTSPGGLGKRQGTDAGLRRERSGDGKPLLSLEETLNVTEGNFHQLVALLHCRGLHKDYGAALRGLCEDALEGLLFLLLFSLLSAGALATALCSLPRAWALFPPSDDYDDTDDDDPFNPQVTDSLV
;
A
#
# COMPACT_ATOMS: atom_id res chain seq x y z
N MET A 1 8.35 51.56 -74.47
CA MET A 1 8.78 50.44 -75.34
C MET A 1 8.03 49.18 -74.94
N ARG A 2 7.57 48.41 -75.94
CA ARG A 2 6.89 47.09 -75.91
C ARG A 2 7.49 46.13 -74.86
N ARG A 3 6.76 45.22 -74.20
CA ARG A 3 5.95 44.12 -74.77
C ARG A 3 4.86 43.61 -73.81
N GLN A 4 3.73 43.20 -74.38
CA GLN A 4 2.77 42.18 -73.89
C GLN A 4 2.89 40.94 -74.83
N PRO A 5 2.10 39.85 -74.72
CA PRO A 5 1.65 39.00 -73.58
C PRO A 5 1.72 37.47 -73.92
N GLN A 6 1.27 36.56 -73.02
CA GLN A 6 0.39 35.38 -73.27
C GLN A 6 0.37 34.42 -72.03
N ARG A 7 -0.80 34.24 -71.39
CA ARG A 7 -1.68 33.02 -71.33
C ARG A 7 -0.97 31.74 -70.82
N GLY A 8 -1.44 30.99 -69.83
CA GLY A 8 -2.66 30.99 -69.00
C GLY A 8 -2.86 29.58 -68.37
N ARG A 9 -3.59 29.47 -67.25
CA ARG A 9 -4.59 28.41 -66.96
C ARG A 9 -5.19 28.55 -65.54
N PRO A 10 -6.44 28.10 -65.33
CA PRO A 10 -7.28 28.47 -64.19
C PRO A 10 -7.08 27.57 -62.96
N LEU A 11 -7.37 28.14 -61.77
CA LEU A 11 -7.45 27.41 -60.50
C LEU A 11 -8.62 26.39 -60.52
N PRO A 12 -8.43 25.17 -60.00
CA PRO A 12 -9.51 24.19 -59.89
C PRO A 12 -10.47 24.54 -58.74
N LYS A 13 -11.76 24.31 -59.02
CA LYS A 13 -12.89 24.38 -58.08
C LYS A 13 -12.75 23.33 -56.98
N VAL A 14 -13.05 23.71 -55.74
CA VAL A 14 -13.23 22.80 -54.62
C VAL A 14 -14.59 22.11 -54.79
N THR A 15 -14.57 20.81 -55.06
CA THR A 15 -15.73 19.91 -54.98
C THR A 15 -15.75 19.19 -53.63
N PRO A 16 -16.94 18.83 -53.10
CA PRO A 16 -17.12 18.33 -51.74
C PRO A 16 -16.55 16.92 -51.56
N ARG A 17 -15.96 16.68 -50.39
CA ARG A 17 -15.40 15.40 -49.97
C ARG A 17 -16.52 14.38 -49.82
N ALA A 18 -16.46 13.33 -50.64
CA ALA A 18 -17.31 12.16 -50.54
C ALA A 18 -17.09 11.43 -49.19
N GLU A 19 -18.20 11.00 -48.61
CA GLU A 19 -18.26 10.01 -47.53
C GLU A 19 -17.46 8.75 -47.91
N LEU A 20 -16.55 8.35 -47.03
CA LEU A 20 -15.94 7.01 -47.05
C LEU A 20 -16.42 6.30 -45.78
N GLU A 21 -17.25 5.28 -45.96
CA GLU A 21 -17.65 4.33 -44.92
C GLU A 21 -16.42 3.62 -44.32
N PRO A 22 -16.34 3.41 -42.99
CA PRO A 22 -15.35 2.54 -42.39
C PRO A 22 -15.91 1.11 -42.30
N LYS A 23 -15.99 0.41 -43.43
CA LYS A 23 -16.07 -1.06 -43.45
C LYS A 23 -14.70 -1.57 -43.91
N ILE A 24 -13.77 -1.80 -42.98
CA ILE A 24 -12.54 -2.63 -43.17
C ILE A 24 -11.76 -2.88 -41.86
N TRP A 25 -12.17 -2.36 -40.69
CA TRP A 25 -11.46 -2.58 -39.42
C TRP A 25 -12.24 -3.44 -38.41
N ALA A 26 -12.89 -4.52 -38.85
CA ALA A 26 -13.69 -5.39 -37.98
C ALA A 26 -13.32 -6.88 -38.03
N SER A 27 -12.16 -7.26 -38.61
CA SER A 27 -11.84 -8.68 -38.81
C SER A 27 -10.38 -9.06 -38.57
N GLN A 28 -9.65 -8.36 -37.69
CA GLN A 28 -8.25 -8.72 -37.40
C GLN A 28 -7.75 -8.41 -35.98
N LEU A 29 -8.67 -8.39 -35.00
CA LEU A 29 -8.35 -8.45 -33.57
C LEU A 29 -8.90 -9.76 -32.98
N GLU A 30 -8.61 -10.88 -33.64
CA GLU A 30 -8.46 -12.14 -32.89
C GLU A 30 -7.12 -12.02 -32.17
N ALA A 31 -7.20 -11.50 -30.94
CA ALA A 31 -6.16 -11.72 -29.95
C ALA A 31 -5.87 -13.23 -29.89
N PRO A 32 -4.60 -13.66 -29.86
CA PRO A 32 -4.31 -15.06 -29.62
C PRO A 32 -4.99 -15.42 -28.30
N SER A 33 -5.77 -16.49 -28.32
CA SER A 33 -6.32 -17.14 -27.14
C SER A 33 -5.18 -17.36 -26.16
N SER A 34 -5.06 -16.46 -25.18
CA SER A 34 -4.31 -16.71 -23.97
C SER A 34 -5.04 -17.87 -23.29
N ASP A 35 -4.46 -19.06 -23.40
CA ASP A 35 -4.84 -20.19 -22.57
C ASP A 35 -4.96 -19.68 -21.12
N PRO A 36 -6.10 -19.91 -20.43
CA PRO A 36 -6.23 -19.58 -19.02
C PRO A 36 -5.41 -20.61 -18.25
N ALA A 37 -4.08 -20.45 -18.27
CA ALA A 37 -3.18 -21.16 -17.40
C ALA A 37 -3.40 -20.65 -15.97
N SER A 38 -4.43 -21.19 -15.33
CA SER A 38 -4.52 -21.40 -13.88
C SER A 38 -4.25 -20.16 -13.02
N CYS A 39 -5.09 -19.13 -13.09
CA CYS A 39 -5.21 -18.19 -11.97
C CYS A 39 -5.80 -18.96 -10.79
N LEU A 40 -4.95 -19.38 -9.84
CA LEU A 40 -5.41 -19.97 -8.58
C LEU A 40 -6.23 -18.90 -7.82
N PRO A 41 -7.43 -19.22 -7.31
CA PRO A 41 -8.11 -18.40 -6.31
C PRO A 41 -7.13 -17.88 -5.24
N LEU A 42 -7.23 -16.60 -4.87
CA LEU A 42 -6.34 -15.95 -3.89
C LEU A 42 -6.04 -16.79 -2.63
N PRO A 43 -7.01 -17.50 -2.00
CA PRO A 43 -6.73 -18.36 -0.86
C PRO A 43 -5.79 -19.53 -1.19
N GLN A 44 -5.89 -20.07 -2.40
CA GLN A 44 -5.06 -21.18 -2.88
C GLN A 44 -3.66 -20.68 -3.26
N ALA A 45 -3.55 -19.48 -3.82
CA ALA A 45 -2.25 -18.86 -4.11
C ALA A 45 -1.47 -18.58 -2.81
N LEU A 46 -2.14 -18.07 -1.77
CA LEU A 46 -1.55 -17.85 -0.45
C LEU A 46 -1.10 -19.16 0.21
N LEU A 47 -1.91 -20.22 0.11
CA LEU A 47 -1.54 -21.58 0.56
C LEU A 47 -0.31 -22.10 -0.17
N LEU A 48 -0.19 -21.86 -1.48
CA LEU A 48 0.97 -22.25 -2.27
C LEU A 48 2.23 -21.50 -1.80
N VAL A 49 2.13 -20.19 -1.57
CA VAL A 49 3.26 -19.38 -1.06
C VAL A 49 3.71 -19.85 0.31
N ALA A 50 2.78 -20.08 1.24
CA ALA A 50 3.08 -20.62 2.56
C ALA A 50 3.73 -22.02 2.47
N ALA A 51 3.25 -22.87 1.56
CA ALA A 51 3.82 -24.18 1.32
C ALA A 51 5.25 -24.11 0.75
N LEU A 52 5.54 -23.16 -0.16
CA LEU A 52 6.87 -22.95 -0.71
C LEU A 52 7.86 -22.43 0.34
N ALA A 53 7.44 -21.47 1.17
CA ALA A 53 8.25 -20.98 2.29
C ALA A 53 8.51 -22.11 3.31
N GLY A 54 7.49 -22.89 3.66
CA GLY A 54 7.61 -24.05 4.54
C GLY A 54 8.51 -25.14 3.96
N LEU A 55 8.42 -25.41 2.66
CA LEU A 55 9.30 -26.34 1.95
C LEU A 55 10.75 -25.86 1.99
N GLY A 56 10.98 -24.57 1.74
CA GLY A 56 12.31 -23.96 1.80
C GLY A 56 12.93 -24.05 3.20
N LEU A 57 12.15 -23.77 4.24
CA LEU A 57 12.55 -23.98 5.63
C LEU A 57 12.88 -25.45 5.89
N GLY A 58 11.99 -26.37 5.49
CA GLY A 58 12.17 -27.81 5.67
C GLY A 58 13.45 -28.32 5.00
N LEU A 59 13.71 -27.92 3.75
CA LEU A 59 14.92 -28.27 3.01
C LEU A 59 16.18 -27.70 3.68
N SER A 60 16.12 -26.45 4.16
CA SER A 60 17.23 -25.81 4.88
C SER A 60 17.56 -26.56 6.17
N LEU A 61 16.56 -26.91 6.97
CA LEU A 61 16.74 -27.66 8.23
C LEU A 61 17.25 -29.08 7.96
N VAL A 62 16.72 -29.77 6.95
CA VAL A 62 17.20 -31.11 6.56
C VAL A 62 18.67 -31.04 6.12
N PHE A 63 19.04 -30.05 5.30
CA PHE A 63 20.41 -29.85 4.86
C PHE A 63 21.36 -29.61 6.05
N ILE A 64 20.99 -28.70 6.95
CA ILE A 64 21.76 -28.40 8.17
C ILE A 64 21.87 -29.65 9.04
N ALA A 65 20.77 -30.38 9.27
CA ALA A 65 20.76 -31.59 10.08
C ALA A 65 21.66 -32.70 9.50
N VAL A 66 21.56 -32.97 8.20
CA VAL A 66 22.42 -33.95 7.51
C VAL A 66 23.89 -33.55 7.64
N TYR A 67 24.19 -32.27 7.47
CA TYR A 67 25.56 -31.76 7.60
C TYR A 67 26.09 -31.92 9.04
N LEU A 68 25.30 -31.54 10.04
CA LEU A 68 25.65 -31.68 11.46
C LEU A 68 25.83 -33.14 11.85
N ILE A 69 24.95 -34.05 11.43
CA ILE A 69 25.09 -35.49 11.68
C ILE A 69 26.38 -36.03 11.06
N ARG A 70 26.71 -35.65 9.82
CA ARG A 70 27.97 -36.07 9.19
C ARG A 70 29.20 -35.52 9.90
N PHE A 71 29.13 -34.30 10.40
CA PHE A 71 30.22 -33.69 11.14
C PHE A 71 30.40 -34.30 12.54
N CYS A 72 29.30 -34.52 13.27
CA CYS A 72 29.32 -35.05 14.64
C CYS A 72 29.54 -36.57 14.70
N CYS A 73 28.99 -37.35 13.75
CA CYS A 73 28.97 -38.81 13.82
C CYS A 73 29.97 -39.51 12.87
N CYS A 74 30.45 -38.84 11.82
CA CYS A 74 31.31 -39.48 10.81
C CYS A 74 32.74 -38.90 10.76
N ARG A 75 33.17 -38.15 11.78
CA ARG A 75 34.55 -37.64 11.82
C ARG A 75 35.50 -38.81 12.16
N PRO A 76 36.48 -39.14 11.28
CA PRO A 76 37.50 -40.11 11.64
C PRO A 76 38.31 -39.55 12.82
N PRO A 77 38.61 -40.35 13.86
CA PRO A 77 39.50 -39.91 14.92
C PRO A 77 40.86 -39.57 14.33
N GLU A 78 41.35 -38.35 14.59
CA GLU A 78 42.69 -37.95 14.17
C GLU A 78 43.72 -38.86 14.84
N PRO A 79 44.70 -39.42 14.10
CA PRO A 79 45.73 -40.24 14.70
C PRO A 79 46.55 -39.40 15.70
N PRO A 80 46.80 -39.92 16.92
CA PRO A 80 47.56 -39.18 17.93
C PRO A 80 48.97 -38.89 17.41
N GLY A 81 49.28 -37.59 17.22
CA GLY A 81 50.62 -37.13 16.84
C GLY A 81 50.73 -36.30 15.56
N ALA A 82 49.65 -36.07 14.81
CA ALA A 82 49.69 -35.18 13.64
C ALA A 82 49.72 -33.69 14.07
N LYS A 83 50.92 -33.10 14.16
CA LYS A 83 51.16 -31.67 14.48
C LYS A 83 50.75 -30.68 13.37
N SER A 84 50.01 -31.11 12.35
CA SER A 84 49.62 -30.24 11.23
C SER A 84 48.10 -30.10 11.19
N PRO A 85 47.54 -28.88 11.28
CA PRO A 85 46.12 -28.67 11.08
C PRO A 85 45.74 -29.13 9.66
N PRO A 86 44.57 -29.77 9.46
CA PRO A 86 44.19 -30.25 8.14
C PRO A 86 44.15 -29.09 7.13
N PRO A 87 44.61 -29.29 5.88
CA PRO A 87 44.80 -28.24 4.86
C PRO A 87 43.51 -27.55 4.37
N GLY A 88 42.36 -27.81 5.01
CA GLY A 88 41.05 -27.25 4.67
C GLY A 88 40.45 -26.29 5.70
N GLY A 89 41.08 -26.06 6.85
CA GLY A 89 40.53 -25.23 7.94
C GLY A 89 40.31 -23.76 7.55
N GLY A 90 41.24 -23.19 6.77
CA GLY A 90 41.11 -21.80 6.29
C GLY A 90 39.91 -21.60 5.37
N CYS A 91 39.69 -22.53 4.43
CA CYS A 91 38.59 -22.43 3.46
C CYS A 91 37.21 -22.34 4.15
N VAL A 92 37.01 -23.11 5.23
CA VAL A 92 35.73 -23.14 5.94
C VAL A 92 35.49 -21.87 6.77
N THR A 93 36.52 -21.36 7.45
CA THR A 93 36.41 -20.09 8.19
C THR A 93 36.16 -18.92 7.24
N TRP A 94 36.82 -18.91 6.07
CA TRP A 94 36.56 -17.90 5.03
C TRP A 94 35.16 -18.02 4.44
N SER A 95 34.61 -19.23 4.27
CA SER A 95 33.20 -19.41 3.88
C SER A 95 32.24 -18.84 4.93
N CYS A 96 32.52 -19.04 6.22
CA CYS A 96 31.72 -18.45 7.30
C CYS A 96 31.77 -16.92 7.26
N ILE A 97 32.96 -16.34 7.13
CA ILE A 97 33.15 -14.89 7.04
C ILE A 97 32.44 -14.32 5.81
N ALA A 98 32.58 -14.97 4.65
CA ALA A 98 31.90 -14.56 3.43
C ALA A 98 30.37 -14.61 3.59
N ALA A 99 29.83 -15.66 4.20
CA ALA A 99 28.39 -15.76 4.49
C ALA A 99 27.92 -14.63 5.41
N LEU A 100 28.67 -14.33 6.48
CA LEU A 100 28.34 -13.23 7.39
C LEU A 100 28.42 -11.85 6.72
N LEU A 101 29.37 -11.65 5.80
CA LEU A 101 29.44 -10.42 5.00
C LEU A 101 28.26 -10.28 4.04
N VAL A 102 27.82 -11.38 3.42
CA VAL A 102 26.59 -11.40 2.61
C VAL A 102 25.36 -11.11 3.47
N GLY A 103 25.28 -11.68 4.68
CA GLY A 103 24.24 -11.36 5.67
C GLY A 103 24.22 -9.87 6.01
N CYS A 104 25.38 -9.28 6.31
CA CYS A 104 25.50 -7.84 6.57
C CYS A 104 25.06 -6.97 5.39
N ALA A 105 25.40 -7.35 4.15
CA ALA A 105 24.91 -6.66 2.97
C ALA A 105 23.37 -6.78 2.84
N GLY A 106 22.83 -7.97 3.12
CA GLY A 106 21.40 -8.22 3.21
C GLY A 106 20.70 -7.31 4.21
N ILE A 107 21.27 -7.12 5.41
CA ILE A 107 20.69 -6.24 6.44
C ILE A 107 20.52 -4.80 5.90
N GLY A 108 21.50 -4.29 5.16
CA GLY A 108 21.39 -2.97 4.52
C GLY A 108 20.24 -2.90 3.51
N ILE A 109 20.08 -3.94 2.70
CA ILE A 109 18.94 -4.08 1.77
C ILE A 109 17.61 -4.15 2.53
N GLY A 110 17.56 -4.88 3.64
CA GLY A 110 16.36 -5.01 4.45
C GLY A 110 15.94 -3.70 5.12
N PHE A 111 16.89 -2.90 5.62
CA PHE A 111 16.58 -1.55 6.12
C PHE A 111 16.04 -0.62 5.02
N TYR A 112 16.61 -0.70 3.81
CA TYR A 112 16.12 0.04 2.66
C TYR A 112 14.69 -0.38 2.31
N GLY A 113 14.45 -1.69 2.13
CA GLY A 113 13.13 -2.23 1.82
C GLY A 113 12.08 -1.88 2.87
N ASN A 114 12.42 -1.95 4.17
CA ASN A 114 11.53 -1.55 5.25
C ASN A 114 11.17 -0.06 5.21
N SER A 115 12.14 0.81 4.90
CA SER A 115 11.90 2.26 4.77
C SER A 115 10.97 2.57 3.60
N GLU A 116 11.27 2.04 2.41
CA GLU A 116 10.45 2.25 1.21
C GLU A 116 9.03 1.71 1.40
N THR A 117 8.89 0.52 2.02
CA THR A 117 7.57 -0.04 2.29
C THR A 117 6.78 0.82 3.27
N SER A 118 7.42 1.28 4.35
CA SER A 118 6.81 2.17 5.34
C SER A 118 6.40 3.51 4.73
N ASP A 119 7.22 4.10 3.85
CA ASP A 119 6.92 5.36 3.19
C ASP A 119 5.74 5.21 2.20
N GLY A 120 5.73 4.15 1.39
CA GLY A 120 4.63 3.85 0.47
C GLY A 120 3.30 3.62 1.19
N VAL A 121 3.34 2.89 2.31
CA VAL A 121 2.19 2.65 3.17
C VAL A 121 1.72 3.93 3.89
N SER A 122 2.65 4.77 4.34
CA SER A 122 2.31 6.07 4.95
C SER A 122 1.67 7.02 3.94
N GLN A 123 2.14 7.00 2.69
CA GLN A 123 1.55 7.76 1.58
C GLN A 123 0.13 7.27 1.26
N LEU A 124 -0.09 5.95 1.23
CA LEU A 124 -1.41 5.35 1.07
C LEU A 124 -2.35 5.81 2.21
N SER A 125 -1.95 5.64 3.46
CA SER A 125 -2.74 6.02 4.63
C SER A 125 -3.13 7.51 4.60
N SER A 126 -2.15 8.38 4.28
CA SER A 126 -2.39 9.83 4.17
C SER A 126 -3.38 10.18 3.05
N ALA A 127 -3.28 9.52 1.90
CA ALA A 127 -4.20 9.71 0.77
C ALA A 127 -5.63 9.24 1.11
N LEU A 128 -5.76 8.09 1.81
CA LEU A 128 -7.05 7.60 2.28
C LEU A 128 -7.69 8.52 3.33
N LEU A 129 -6.88 9.09 4.24
CA LEU A 129 -7.35 10.09 5.21
C LEU A 129 -7.85 11.36 4.51
N HIS A 130 -7.14 11.86 3.50
CA HIS A 130 -7.59 13.00 2.69
C HIS A 130 -8.88 12.71 1.93
N ALA A 131 -9.00 11.52 1.35
CA ALA A 131 -10.23 11.08 0.69
C ALA A 131 -11.40 11.02 1.69
N ASN A 132 -11.18 10.46 2.88
CA ASN A 132 -12.19 10.40 3.94
C ASN A 132 -12.64 11.80 4.40
N HIS A 133 -11.71 12.73 4.59
CA HIS A 133 -12.05 14.12 4.92
C HIS A 133 -12.88 14.77 3.81
N THR A 134 -12.51 14.55 2.54
CA THR A 134 -13.26 15.06 1.38
C THR A 134 -14.68 14.50 1.35
N LEU A 135 -14.85 13.19 1.57
CA LEU A 135 -16.17 12.55 1.63
C LEU A 135 -17.00 13.06 2.82
N SER A 136 -16.41 13.18 4.00
CA SER A 136 -17.09 13.72 5.19
C SER A 136 -17.52 15.18 5.01
N ALA A 137 -16.71 15.99 4.31
CA ALA A 137 -17.06 17.37 3.99
C ALA A 137 -18.24 17.45 3.02
N ILE A 138 -18.28 16.56 2.03
CA ILE A 138 -19.43 16.46 1.11
C ILE A 138 -20.71 16.11 1.90
N ASP A 139 -20.65 15.11 2.78
CA ASP A 139 -21.83 14.70 3.58
C ASP A 139 -22.34 15.84 4.47
N HIS A 140 -21.45 16.52 5.19
CA HIS A 140 -21.82 17.69 6.00
C HIS A 140 -22.44 18.81 5.18
N LEU A 141 -21.86 19.14 4.01
CA LEU A 141 -22.39 20.19 3.14
C LEU A 141 -23.76 19.82 2.56
N VAL A 142 -23.97 18.56 2.18
CA VAL A 142 -25.26 18.05 1.67
C VAL A 142 -26.32 18.12 2.77
N LEU A 143 -26.01 17.66 3.98
CA LEU A 143 -26.95 17.66 5.10
C LEU A 143 -27.35 19.08 5.53
N GLU A 144 -26.36 19.98 5.66
CA GLU A 144 -26.61 21.39 5.99
C GLU A 144 -27.43 22.11 4.90
N THR A 145 -27.16 21.84 3.62
CA THR A 145 -27.93 22.46 2.53
C THR A 145 -29.37 21.95 2.47
N VAL A 146 -29.61 20.65 2.67
CA VAL A 146 -30.97 20.08 2.72
C VAL A 146 -31.75 20.62 3.92
N GLU A 147 -31.14 20.70 5.09
CA GLU A 147 -31.79 21.22 6.30
C GLU A 147 -32.19 22.69 6.15
N ARG A 148 -31.25 23.56 5.75
CA ARG A 148 -31.51 25.00 5.53
C ARG A 148 -32.57 25.24 4.46
N LEU A 149 -32.54 24.47 3.36
CA LEU A 149 -33.53 24.59 2.30
C LEU A 149 -34.92 24.12 2.77
N GLY A 150 -34.96 23.07 3.59
CA GLY A 150 -36.17 22.58 4.24
C GLY A 150 -36.78 23.56 5.25
N GLU A 151 -35.95 24.30 5.99
CA GLU A 151 -36.40 25.37 6.90
C GLU A 151 -36.93 26.58 6.11
N ALA A 152 -36.21 27.04 5.09
CA ALA A 152 -36.64 28.16 4.25
C ALA A 152 -37.98 27.88 3.56
N VAL A 153 -38.18 26.65 3.08
CA VAL A 153 -39.46 26.22 2.49
C VAL A 153 -40.58 26.18 3.53
N ARG A 154 -40.33 25.68 4.74
CA ARG A 154 -41.37 25.50 5.78
C ARG A 154 -41.75 26.77 6.52
N ALA A 155 -40.81 27.70 6.75
CA ALA A 155 -41.02 28.87 7.59
C ALA A 155 -41.20 30.15 6.76
N GLU A 156 -40.28 30.44 5.85
CA GLU A 156 -40.24 31.73 5.13
C GLU A 156 -41.18 31.74 3.92
N LEU A 157 -41.24 30.66 3.12
CA LEU A 157 -42.13 30.62 1.95
C LEU A 157 -43.61 30.47 2.32
N THR A 158 -43.93 29.73 3.38
CA THR A 158 -45.31 29.57 3.86
C THR A 158 -45.87 30.89 4.39
N THR A 159 -45.09 31.63 5.16
CA THR A 159 -45.46 32.96 5.67
C THR A 159 -45.54 33.99 4.53
N LEU A 160 -44.64 33.92 3.54
CA LEU A 160 -44.70 34.78 2.36
C LEU A 160 -45.94 34.49 1.49
N GLU A 161 -46.35 33.21 1.32
CA GLU A 161 -47.59 32.84 0.62
C GLU A 161 -48.85 33.37 1.35
N GLU A 162 -48.86 33.37 2.68
CA GLU A 162 -49.96 33.94 3.48
C GLU A 162 -50.04 35.47 3.33
N VAL A 163 -48.89 36.17 3.37
CA VAL A 163 -48.83 37.63 3.22
C VAL A 163 -49.16 38.07 1.79
N LEU A 164 -48.78 37.28 0.78
CA LEU A 164 -49.00 37.57 -0.63
C LEU A 164 -50.34 37.07 -1.17
N ALA A 165 -51.22 36.51 -0.34
CA ALA A 165 -52.46 35.84 -0.76
C ALA A 165 -53.36 36.68 -1.70
N GLN A 166 -53.29 38.01 -1.65
CA GLN A 166 -54.03 38.91 -2.54
C GLN A 166 -53.43 39.07 -3.95
N ARG A 167 -52.15 38.72 -4.17
CA ARG A 167 -51.44 38.86 -5.44
C ARG A 167 -51.11 37.50 -6.04
N THR A 168 -52.05 36.99 -6.84
CA THR A 168 -52.00 35.66 -7.46
C THR A 168 -50.72 35.39 -8.25
N GLU A 169 -50.13 36.40 -8.90
CA GLU A 169 -48.88 36.25 -9.66
C GLU A 169 -47.65 36.04 -8.78
N LEU A 170 -47.56 36.73 -7.64
CA LEU A 170 -46.43 36.57 -6.70
C LEU A 170 -46.51 35.26 -5.92
N VAL A 171 -47.73 34.80 -5.62
CA VAL A 171 -47.98 33.48 -5.02
C VAL A 171 -47.60 32.35 -5.99
N ALA A 172 -47.86 32.51 -7.29
CA ALA A 172 -47.42 31.53 -8.30
C ALA A 172 -45.88 31.45 -8.38
N ALA A 173 -45.18 32.58 -8.29
CA ALA A 173 -43.72 32.62 -8.24
C ALA A 173 -43.16 31.96 -6.96
N ALA A 174 -43.75 32.23 -5.80
CA ALA A 174 -43.37 31.60 -4.53
C ALA A 174 -43.55 30.08 -4.56
N ARG A 175 -44.69 29.58 -5.07
CA ARG A 175 -44.93 28.14 -5.24
C ARG A 175 -43.97 27.48 -6.25
N GLY A 176 -43.60 28.20 -7.31
CA GLY A 176 -42.58 27.75 -8.25
C GLY A 176 -41.20 27.60 -7.60
N ALA A 177 -40.81 28.56 -6.76
CA ALA A 177 -39.57 28.50 -5.99
C ALA A 177 -39.58 27.35 -4.98
N ARG A 178 -40.71 27.11 -4.30
CA ARG A 178 -40.91 25.95 -3.42
C ARG A 178 -40.70 24.62 -4.12
N GLY A 179 -41.34 24.41 -5.26
CA GLY A 179 -41.20 23.16 -6.01
C GLY A 179 -39.77 22.92 -6.50
N GLN A 180 -39.03 23.98 -6.84
CA GLN A 180 -37.61 23.87 -7.19
C GLN A 180 -36.74 23.55 -5.97
N ALA A 181 -37.00 24.16 -4.82
CA ALA A 181 -36.29 23.88 -3.59
C ALA A 181 -36.51 22.43 -3.11
N GLU A 182 -37.76 21.94 -3.17
CA GLU A 182 -38.10 20.55 -2.84
C GLU A 182 -37.45 19.56 -3.81
N ALA A 183 -37.40 19.85 -5.11
CA ALA A 183 -36.73 19.01 -6.10
C ALA A 183 -35.20 18.95 -5.88
N VAL A 184 -34.57 20.09 -5.58
CA VAL A 184 -33.14 20.15 -5.27
C VAL A 184 -32.81 19.42 -3.97
N ALA A 185 -33.66 19.53 -2.94
CA ALA A 185 -33.52 18.80 -1.69
C ALA A 185 -33.60 17.28 -1.93
N GLN A 186 -34.57 16.81 -2.72
CA GLN A 186 -34.67 15.39 -3.09
C GLN A 186 -33.42 14.89 -3.81
N GLN A 187 -32.91 15.67 -4.75
CA GLN A 187 -31.75 15.30 -5.56
C GLN A 187 -30.42 15.32 -4.79
N LEU A 188 -30.31 16.19 -3.78
CA LEU A 188 -29.21 16.19 -2.80
C LEU A 188 -29.32 15.04 -1.81
N GLN A 189 -30.54 14.65 -1.44
CA GLN A 189 -30.78 13.51 -0.56
C GLN A 189 -30.46 12.18 -1.24
N GLU A 190 -30.64 12.10 -2.57
CA GLU A 190 -30.10 11.00 -3.38
C GLU A 190 -28.56 10.99 -3.43
N LEU A 191 -27.89 12.14 -3.29
CA LEU A 191 -26.43 12.23 -3.16
C LEU A 191 -25.92 11.82 -1.78
N ALA A 192 -26.76 11.84 -0.75
CA ALA A 192 -26.45 11.35 0.60
C ALA A 192 -26.43 9.81 0.70
N PHE A 193 -26.47 9.09 -0.42
CA PHE A 193 -26.41 7.61 -0.46
C PHE A 193 -25.15 7.02 0.21
N TRP A 194 -24.12 7.83 0.42
CA TRP A 194 -22.86 7.44 1.06
C TRP A 194 -22.97 7.22 2.58
N GLN A 195 -24.06 7.60 3.24
CA GLN A 195 -24.23 7.50 4.70
C GLN A 195 -24.23 6.07 5.28
N GLY A 196 -24.08 5.03 4.45
CA GLY A 196 -24.09 3.63 4.89
C GLY A 196 -23.07 2.73 4.21
N VAL A 197 -22.12 3.25 3.44
CA VAL A 197 -21.12 2.40 2.78
C VAL A 197 -20.05 2.00 3.81
N PRO A 198 -19.88 0.70 4.12
CA PRO A 198 -18.93 0.22 5.13
C PRO A 198 -17.46 0.35 4.69
N LEU A 199 -17.20 0.73 3.43
CA LEU A 199 -15.87 1.05 2.92
C LEU A 199 -15.40 2.42 3.44
N SER A 200 -15.20 2.54 4.75
CA SER A 200 -14.54 3.74 5.27
C SER A 200 -13.05 3.65 4.90
N PRO A 201 -12.51 4.60 4.11
CA PRO A 201 -11.07 4.69 3.86
C PRO A 201 -10.29 4.82 5.18
N LEU A 202 -10.97 5.26 6.23
CA LEU A 202 -10.50 5.32 7.61
C LEU A 202 -10.17 3.93 8.19
N GLN A 203 -11.04 2.92 8.01
CA GLN A 203 -10.79 1.59 8.56
C GLN A 203 -9.62 0.90 7.83
N VAL A 204 -9.52 1.09 6.52
CA VAL A 204 -8.35 0.62 5.74
C VAL A 204 -7.09 1.40 6.15
N ALA A 205 -7.19 2.71 6.38
CA ALA A 205 -6.05 3.50 6.85
C ALA A 205 -5.62 3.14 8.28
N GLU A 206 -6.56 2.80 9.18
CA GLU A 206 -6.30 2.34 10.54
C GLU A 206 -5.64 0.95 10.54
N ASP A 207 -6.19 -0.01 9.80
CA ASP A 207 -5.64 -1.37 9.67
C ASP A 207 -4.25 -1.40 9.01
N VAL A 208 -3.95 -0.45 8.13
CA VAL A 208 -2.67 -0.33 7.42
C VAL A 208 -1.64 0.52 8.18
N SER A 209 -2.06 1.31 9.17
CA SER A 209 -1.19 2.23 9.94
C SER A 209 -0.45 1.59 11.12
N PHE A 210 -0.36 0.26 11.18
CA PHE A 210 0.16 -0.40 12.36
C PHE A 210 1.69 -0.26 12.46
N VAL A 211 2.12 0.67 13.30
CA VAL A 211 3.51 0.87 13.73
C VAL A 211 4.14 -0.46 14.21
N GLU A 212 3.36 -1.43 14.70
CA GLU A 212 3.92 -2.71 15.16
C GLU A 212 4.36 -3.65 14.02
N GLU A 213 3.83 -3.55 12.79
CA GLU A 213 4.26 -4.41 11.68
C GLU A 213 5.68 -4.05 11.23
N TRP A 214 5.98 -2.77 11.04
CA TRP A 214 7.33 -2.31 10.68
C TRP A 214 8.34 -2.52 11.81
N LEU A 215 7.90 -2.42 13.06
CA LEU A 215 8.75 -2.72 14.22
C LEU A 215 9.21 -4.18 14.25
N ALA A 216 8.37 -5.11 13.79
CA ALA A 216 8.74 -6.53 13.73
C ALA A 216 9.89 -6.78 12.74
N TYR A 217 9.85 -6.17 11.55
CA TYR A 217 10.95 -6.26 10.57
C TYR A 217 12.23 -5.57 11.07
N VAL A 218 12.11 -4.40 11.68
CA VAL A 218 13.26 -3.72 12.30
C VAL A 218 13.88 -4.59 13.41
N LEU A 219 13.06 -5.23 14.24
CA LEU A 219 13.55 -6.14 15.28
C LEU A 219 14.26 -7.35 14.68
N LEU A 220 13.74 -7.93 13.59
CA LEU A 220 14.37 -9.04 12.87
C LEU A 220 15.74 -8.61 12.29
N LEU A 221 15.82 -7.43 11.67
CA LEU A 221 17.07 -6.86 11.14
C LEU A 221 18.11 -6.62 12.23
N LEU A 222 17.69 -6.08 13.38
CA LEU A 222 18.56 -5.87 14.54
C LEU A 222 19.03 -7.19 15.13
N LEU A 223 18.15 -8.19 15.21
CA LEU A 223 18.49 -9.51 15.71
C LEU A 223 19.53 -10.19 14.82
N GLU A 224 19.37 -10.13 13.48
CA GLU A 224 20.36 -10.61 12.50
C GLU A 224 21.70 -9.87 12.67
N LEU A 225 21.69 -8.54 12.80
CA LEU A 225 22.90 -7.74 12.99
C LEU A 225 23.67 -8.16 14.24
N LEU A 226 22.98 -8.36 15.37
CA LEU A 226 23.60 -8.82 16.60
C LEU A 226 24.18 -10.22 16.43
N VAL A 227 23.44 -11.13 15.79
CA VAL A 227 23.92 -12.49 15.49
C VAL A 227 25.18 -12.43 14.62
N CYS A 228 25.20 -11.63 13.55
CA CYS A 228 26.38 -11.48 12.70
C CYS A 228 27.58 -10.95 13.49
N LEU A 229 27.40 -9.88 14.27
CA LEU A 229 28.47 -9.22 15.03
C LEU A 229 29.04 -10.14 16.11
N PHE A 230 28.19 -10.79 16.91
CA PHE A 230 28.63 -11.68 17.97
C PHE A 230 29.21 -13.00 17.42
N THR A 231 28.76 -13.46 16.24
CA THR A 231 29.39 -14.60 15.57
C THR A 231 30.80 -14.26 15.12
N LEU A 232 31.00 -13.10 14.48
CA LEU A 232 32.34 -12.62 14.12
C LEU A 232 33.23 -12.42 15.36
N LEU A 233 32.68 -11.87 16.44
CA LEU A 233 33.40 -11.72 17.71
C LEU A 233 33.77 -13.07 18.31
N GLY A 234 32.87 -14.05 18.28
CA GLY A 234 33.12 -15.42 18.71
C GLY A 234 34.25 -16.09 17.94
N LEU A 235 34.29 -15.90 16.63
CA LEU A 235 35.38 -16.36 15.77
C LEU A 235 36.70 -15.64 16.08
N ALA A 236 36.67 -14.32 16.27
CA ALA A 236 37.87 -13.52 16.53
C ALA A 236 38.47 -13.80 17.92
N LYS A 237 37.63 -13.98 18.93
CA LYS A 237 38.05 -14.29 20.31
C LYS A 237 38.22 -15.79 20.57
N GLN A 238 37.88 -16.64 19.61
CA GLN A 238 37.89 -18.10 19.75
C GLN A 238 37.08 -18.59 20.97
N SER A 239 36.02 -17.84 21.34
CA SER A 239 35.20 -18.12 22.51
C SER A 239 34.17 -19.20 22.19
N LYS A 240 34.34 -20.39 22.78
CA LYS A 240 33.45 -21.53 22.58
C LYS A 240 32.02 -21.24 23.02
N TRP A 241 31.84 -20.62 24.18
CA TRP A 241 30.52 -20.30 24.72
C TRP A 241 29.75 -19.32 23.83
N LEU A 242 30.42 -18.25 23.37
CA LEU A 242 29.80 -17.25 22.49
C LEU A 242 29.33 -17.87 21.16
N VAL A 243 30.15 -18.74 20.56
CA VAL A 243 29.79 -19.44 19.31
C VAL A 243 28.59 -20.38 19.51
N ILE A 244 28.51 -21.10 20.63
CA ILE A 244 27.36 -21.98 20.93
C ILE A 244 26.07 -21.16 21.04
N VAL A 245 26.08 -20.09 21.83
CA VAL A 245 24.90 -19.22 21.99
C VAL A 245 24.48 -18.63 20.65
N MET A 246 25.44 -18.12 19.87
CA MET A 246 25.15 -17.56 18.54
C MET A 246 24.63 -18.60 17.55
N THR A 247 25.09 -19.86 17.62
CA THR A 247 24.57 -20.94 16.75
C THR A 247 23.08 -21.20 17.02
N VAL A 248 22.66 -21.20 18.29
CA VAL A 248 21.23 -21.34 18.66
C VAL A 248 20.42 -20.14 18.19
N MET A 249 20.95 -18.92 18.39
CA MET A 249 20.30 -17.70 17.91
C MET A 249 20.20 -17.68 16.38
N SER A 250 21.24 -18.06 15.65
CA SER A 250 21.22 -18.18 14.18
C SER A 250 20.17 -19.16 13.68
N LEU A 251 19.93 -20.27 14.38
CA LEU A 251 18.86 -21.21 14.03
C LEU A 251 17.47 -20.58 14.23
N LEU A 252 17.29 -19.83 15.32
CA LEU A 252 16.04 -19.11 15.57
C LEU A 252 15.79 -18.03 14.51
N VAL A 253 16.80 -17.21 14.20
CA VAL A 253 16.71 -16.18 13.16
C VAL A 253 16.44 -16.82 11.80
N LEU A 254 17.06 -17.95 11.47
CA LEU A 254 16.79 -18.68 10.21
C LEU A 254 15.30 -19.05 10.08
N ILE A 255 14.67 -19.54 11.15
CA ILE A 255 13.24 -19.86 11.16
C ILE A 255 12.41 -18.60 10.95
N LEU A 256 12.76 -17.50 11.65
CA LEU A 256 12.07 -16.22 11.51
C LEU A 256 12.23 -15.65 10.09
N SER A 257 13.40 -15.71 9.46
CA SER A 257 13.63 -15.23 8.10
C SER A 257 12.82 -16.02 7.07
N TRP A 258 12.68 -17.34 7.21
CA TRP A 258 11.78 -18.12 6.35
C TRP A 258 10.29 -17.79 6.59
N GLY A 259 9.91 -17.52 7.84
CA GLY A 259 8.56 -17.04 8.17
C GLY A 259 8.27 -15.67 7.54
N SER A 260 9.22 -14.75 7.67
CA SER A 260 9.21 -13.40 7.08
C SER A 260 9.05 -13.49 5.56
N MET A 261 9.87 -14.29 4.89
CA MET A 261 9.79 -14.53 3.45
C MET A 261 8.41 -15.03 3.01
N GLY A 262 7.79 -15.91 3.80
CA GLY A 262 6.44 -16.40 3.51
C GLY A 262 5.37 -15.31 3.60
N LEU A 263 5.47 -14.45 4.61
CA LEU A 263 4.57 -13.32 4.80
C LEU A 263 4.76 -12.27 3.69
N GLU A 264 6.01 -11.86 3.43
CA GLU A 264 6.38 -10.91 2.39
C GLU A 264 5.95 -11.37 0.99
N ALA A 265 6.11 -12.67 0.69
CA ALA A 265 5.69 -13.21 -0.60
C ALA A 265 4.16 -13.25 -0.71
N ALA A 266 3.46 -13.55 0.38
CA ALA A 266 2.00 -13.57 0.42
C ALA A 266 1.43 -12.16 0.20
N THR A 267 1.98 -11.17 0.89
CA THR A 267 1.59 -9.76 0.72
C THR A 267 1.94 -9.27 -0.69
N ALA A 268 3.15 -9.53 -1.19
CA ALA A 268 3.55 -9.13 -2.53
C ALA A 268 2.65 -9.72 -3.63
N VAL A 269 2.25 -10.99 -3.52
CA VAL A 269 1.31 -11.60 -4.48
C VAL A 269 -0.07 -10.95 -4.39
N GLY A 270 -0.58 -10.71 -3.18
CA GLY A 270 -1.88 -10.05 -2.99
C GLY A 270 -1.90 -8.62 -3.53
N LEU A 271 -0.86 -7.83 -3.23
CA LEU A 271 -0.71 -6.48 -3.74
C LEU A 271 -0.52 -6.48 -5.27
N SER A 272 0.28 -7.40 -5.81
CA SER A 272 0.51 -7.48 -7.26
C SER A 272 -0.78 -7.80 -8.03
N ASP A 273 -1.65 -8.66 -7.49
CA ASP A 273 -2.94 -8.97 -8.11
C ASP A 273 -3.84 -7.73 -8.13
N PHE A 274 -3.94 -7.01 -7.00
CA PHE A 274 -4.65 -5.74 -6.92
C PHE A 274 -4.11 -4.69 -7.90
N CYS A 275 -2.78 -4.51 -7.95
CA CYS A 275 -2.11 -3.52 -8.79
C CYS A 275 -2.19 -3.81 -10.29
N SER A 276 -2.59 -5.02 -10.69
CA SER A 276 -2.79 -5.36 -12.11
C SER A 276 -4.01 -4.66 -12.72
N SER A 277 -5.07 -4.45 -11.93
CA SER A 277 -6.33 -3.86 -12.38
C SER A 277 -7.11 -3.17 -11.24
N PRO A 278 -6.51 -2.15 -10.59
CA PRO A 278 -7.05 -1.55 -9.37
C PRO A 278 -8.43 -0.91 -9.59
N ASP A 279 -8.65 -0.29 -10.76
CA ASP A 279 -9.92 0.33 -11.11
C ASP A 279 -11.06 -0.70 -11.17
N THR A 280 -10.79 -1.88 -11.73
CA THR A 280 -11.80 -2.93 -11.88
C THR A 280 -12.15 -3.54 -10.52
N TYR A 281 -11.14 -3.73 -9.67
CA TYR A 281 -11.31 -4.21 -8.30
C TYR A 281 -12.19 -3.25 -7.49
N ILE A 282 -11.87 -1.95 -7.50
CA ILE A 282 -12.63 -0.95 -6.75
C ILE A 282 -14.04 -0.80 -7.30
N LEU A 283 -14.22 -0.80 -8.62
CA LEU A 283 -15.57 -0.71 -9.21
C LEU A 283 -16.43 -1.92 -8.83
N ASN A 284 -15.91 -3.14 -8.89
CA ASN A 284 -16.65 -4.33 -8.47
C ASN A 284 -17.01 -4.27 -6.99
N LEU A 285 -16.05 -3.88 -6.13
CA LEU A 285 -16.28 -3.74 -4.68
C LEU A 285 -17.34 -2.68 -4.39
N THR A 286 -17.28 -1.53 -5.07
CA THR A 286 -18.30 -0.49 -4.93
C THR A 286 -19.66 -0.95 -5.46
N GLN A 287 -19.72 -1.74 -6.53
CA GLN A 287 -20.96 -2.26 -7.07
C GLN A 287 -21.62 -3.29 -6.14
N GLU A 288 -20.83 -4.14 -5.48
CA GLU A 288 -21.34 -5.09 -4.49
C GLU A 288 -21.93 -4.40 -3.26
N GLU A 289 -21.27 -3.34 -2.77
CA GLU A 289 -21.68 -2.62 -1.56
C GLU A 289 -22.76 -1.57 -1.81
N THR A 290 -22.80 -0.94 -2.99
CA THR A 290 -23.74 0.16 -3.30
C THR A 290 -24.86 -0.25 -4.27
N GLY A 291 -24.72 -1.36 -5.00
CA GLY A 291 -25.66 -1.80 -6.03
C GLY A 291 -25.71 -0.93 -7.29
N LEU A 292 -24.89 0.12 -7.38
CA LEU A 292 -24.84 1.06 -8.51
C LEU A 292 -24.00 0.45 -9.66
N SER A 293 -24.58 0.38 -10.85
CA SER A 293 -23.85 -0.05 -12.05
C SER A 293 -23.09 1.13 -12.67
N SER A 294 -21.96 0.87 -13.33
CA SER A 294 -21.15 1.86 -14.06
C SER A 294 -21.89 2.62 -15.18
N GLY A 295 -23.14 2.24 -15.47
CA GLY A 295 -24.05 2.91 -16.40
C GLY A 295 -25.20 3.68 -15.73
N ASP A 296 -25.35 3.63 -14.41
CA ASP A 296 -26.29 4.50 -13.71
C ASP A 296 -25.70 5.90 -13.77
N PRO A 297 -26.36 6.82 -14.49
CA PRO A 297 -25.83 8.16 -14.57
C PRO A 297 -25.82 8.70 -13.16
N ILE A 298 -24.66 9.19 -12.73
CA ILE A 298 -24.57 10.23 -11.70
C ILE A 298 -25.18 11.52 -12.30
N ASN A 299 -26.44 11.42 -12.75
CA ASN A 299 -27.30 12.45 -13.27
C ASN A 299 -27.65 13.53 -12.25
N PRO A 300 -27.54 13.34 -10.91
CA PRO A 300 -27.70 14.48 -10.00
C PRO A 300 -26.55 15.50 -10.11
N VAL A 301 -25.29 15.06 -10.30
CA VAL A 301 -24.10 15.94 -10.26
C VAL A 301 -23.93 16.77 -11.55
N GLN A 302 -24.23 16.20 -12.72
CA GLN A 302 -24.22 16.94 -13.99
C GLN A 302 -25.38 17.94 -14.09
N ALA A 303 -26.54 17.63 -13.49
CA ALA A 303 -27.67 18.57 -13.43
C ALA A 303 -27.34 19.80 -12.57
N LEU A 304 -26.66 19.61 -11.44
CA LEU A 304 -26.20 20.67 -10.52
C LEU A 304 -25.07 21.55 -11.10
N THR A 305 -24.21 20.99 -11.94
CA THR A 305 -23.07 21.70 -12.57
C THR A 305 -23.40 22.38 -13.90
N SER A 306 -24.57 22.11 -14.46
CA SER A 306 -25.00 22.74 -15.71
C SER A 306 -25.27 24.25 -15.51
N PRO A 307 -24.75 25.14 -16.39
CA PRO A 307 -24.94 26.60 -16.29
C PRO A 307 -26.42 27.05 -16.26
N GLY A 308 -27.35 26.17 -16.66
CA GLY A 308 -28.79 26.43 -16.71
C GLY A 308 -29.54 26.27 -15.39
N GLY A 309 -29.01 25.52 -14.41
CA GLY A 309 -29.66 25.29 -13.11
C GLY A 309 -29.51 26.44 -12.12
N LEU A 310 -28.35 27.12 -12.14
CA LEU A 310 -28.06 28.33 -11.36
C LEU A 310 -28.45 29.61 -12.12
N GLY A 311 -28.27 29.65 -13.45
CA GLY A 311 -28.58 30.84 -14.26
C GLY A 311 -30.07 31.23 -14.31
N LYS A 312 -30.98 30.28 -14.06
CA LYS A 312 -32.42 30.57 -13.92
C LYS A 312 -32.82 31.15 -12.56
N ARG A 313 -31.94 31.14 -11.54
CA ARG A 313 -32.24 31.68 -10.20
C ARG A 313 -32.21 33.21 -10.15
N GLN A 314 -31.39 33.85 -10.98
CA GLN A 314 -31.20 35.31 -10.94
C GLN A 314 -32.28 36.11 -11.67
N GLY A 315 -33.04 35.47 -12.57
CA GLY A 315 -34.12 36.13 -13.34
C GLY A 315 -35.41 36.35 -12.55
N THR A 316 -35.75 35.41 -11.66
CA THR A 316 -37.00 35.44 -10.88
C THR A 316 -36.92 36.43 -9.72
N ASP A 317 -35.73 36.62 -9.15
CA ASP A 317 -35.48 37.53 -8.02
C ASP A 317 -35.50 39.02 -8.43
N ALA A 318 -35.14 39.32 -9.69
CA ALA A 318 -35.23 40.67 -10.25
C ALA A 318 -36.68 41.15 -10.45
N GLY A 319 -37.65 40.24 -10.50
CA GLY A 319 -39.08 40.53 -10.53
C GLY A 319 -39.62 40.87 -9.13
N LEU A 320 -39.21 40.11 -8.12
CA LEU A 320 -39.62 40.29 -6.72
C LEU A 320 -38.98 41.54 -6.08
N ARG A 321 -37.72 41.86 -6.41
CA ARG A 321 -37.01 43.06 -5.93
C ARG A 321 -37.65 44.39 -6.36
N ARG A 322 -38.47 44.39 -7.42
CA ARG A 322 -39.05 45.63 -7.97
C ARG A 322 -40.33 46.10 -7.26
N GLU A 323 -41.02 45.26 -6.51
CA GLU A 323 -42.20 45.68 -5.72
C GLU A 323 -41.83 45.87 -4.24
N ARG A 324 -41.10 46.96 -3.96
CA ARG A 324 -40.78 47.36 -2.59
C ARG A 324 -41.98 48.12 -2.00
N SER A 325 -42.89 47.43 -1.33
CA SER A 325 -43.91 48.06 -0.48
C SER A 325 -44.45 47.11 0.59
N GLY A 326 -43.95 47.27 1.82
CA GLY A 326 -44.57 46.76 3.05
C GLY A 326 -44.04 45.41 3.56
N ASP A 327 -43.27 45.48 4.66
CA ASP A 327 -42.80 44.38 5.53
C ASP A 327 -41.78 43.37 4.92
N GLY A 328 -40.54 43.85 4.75
CA GLY A 328 -39.44 43.13 4.09
C GLY A 328 -38.58 42.20 4.97
N LYS A 329 -39.06 41.81 6.16
CA LYS A 329 -38.32 40.88 7.05
C LYS A 329 -38.17 39.44 6.48
N PRO A 330 -39.23 38.79 5.95
CA PRO A 330 -39.08 37.44 5.40
C PRO A 330 -38.25 37.41 4.12
N LEU A 331 -38.29 38.49 3.34
CA LEU A 331 -37.52 38.61 2.10
C LEU A 331 -36.01 38.77 2.35
N LEU A 332 -35.62 39.47 3.42
CA LEU A 332 -34.22 39.56 3.87
C LEU A 332 -33.70 38.22 4.42
N SER A 333 -34.51 37.49 5.18
CA SER A 333 -34.13 36.17 5.70
C SER A 333 -33.99 35.13 4.58
N LEU A 334 -34.86 35.21 3.55
CA LEU A 334 -34.76 34.39 2.36
C LEU A 334 -33.51 34.72 1.53
N GLU A 335 -33.17 36.01 1.36
CA GLU A 335 -31.96 36.46 0.68
C GLU A 335 -30.68 35.99 1.39
N GLU A 336 -30.65 36.05 2.73
CA GLU A 336 -29.55 35.53 3.53
C GLU A 336 -29.40 34.01 3.37
N THR A 337 -30.50 33.26 3.43
CA THR A 337 -30.49 31.80 3.28
C THR A 337 -30.08 31.37 1.87
N LEU A 338 -30.51 32.10 0.85
CA LEU A 338 -30.11 31.88 -0.55
C LEU A 338 -28.63 32.16 -0.78
N ASN A 339 -28.09 33.24 -0.18
CA ASN A 339 -26.66 33.57 -0.29
C ASN A 339 -25.77 32.52 0.40
N VAL A 340 -26.19 32.00 1.56
CA VAL A 340 -25.46 30.92 2.25
C VAL A 340 -25.56 29.60 1.48
N THR A 341 -26.74 29.24 0.98
CA THR A 341 -26.88 28.04 0.13
C THR A 341 -26.09 28.17 -1.17
N GLU A 342 -26.02 29.34 -1.80
CA GLU A 342 -25.17 29.59 -2.98
C GLU A 342 -23.68 29.31 -2.67
N GLY A 343 -23.17 29.82 -1.55
CA GLY A 343 -21.81 29.52 -1.08
C GLY A 343 -21.58 28.01 -0.87
N ASN A 344 -22.51 27.34 -0.20
CA ASN A 344 -22.42 25.89 0.03
C ASN A 344 -22.50 25.10 -1.29
N PHE A 345 -23.32 25.52 -2.25
CA PHE A 345 -23.38 24.90 -3.58
C PHE A 345 -22.07 25.06 -4.34
N HIS A 346 -21.43 26.23 -4.31
CA HIS A 346 -20.14 26.44 -4.95
C HIS A 346 -19.06 25.53 -4.36
N GLN A 347 -19.06 25.37 -3.03
CA GLN A 347 -18.12 24.49 -2.36
C GLN A 347 -18.41 23.00 -2.63
N LEU A 348 -19.69 22.61 -2.64
CA LEU A 348 -20.11 21.27 -3.00
C LEU A 348 -19.74 20.93 -4.46
N VAL A 349 -19.94 21.84 -5.40
CA VAL A 349 -19.52 21.68 -6.80
C VAL A 349 -18.00 21.53 -6.93
N ALA A 350 -17.22 22.24 -6.12
CA ALA A 350 -15.77 22.10 -6.11
C ALA A 350 -15.32 20.74 -5.58
N LEU A 351 -15.96 20.21 -4.53
CA LEU A 351 -15.66 18.89 -3.95
C LEU A 351 -16.18 17.73 -4.82
N LEU A 352 -17.34 17.89 -5.44
CA LEU A 352 -17.92 16.92 -6.39
C LEU A 352 -17.14 16.85 -7.71
N HIS A 353 -16.33 17.85 -8.02
CA HIS A 353 -15.35 17.75 -9.09
C HIS A 353 -14.36 16.64 -8.72
N CYS A 354 -14.57 15.43 -9.25
CA CYS A 354 -13.83 14.20 -8.96
C CYS A 354 -12.31 14.31 -9.16
N ARG A 355 -11.81 15.45 -9.63
CA ARG A 355 -10.38 15.77 -9.76
C ARG A 355 -9.62 15.68 -8.44
N GLY A 356 -10.20 16.13 -7.33
CA GLY A 356 -9.57 16.05 -6.00
C GLY A 356 -9.43 14.59 -5.56
N LEU A 357 -10.55 13.88 -5.50
CA LEU A 357 -10.59 12.48 -5.11
C LEU A 357 -9.77 11.58 -6.04
N HIS A 358 -9.76 11.83 -7.35
CA HIS A 358 -8.92 11.10 -8.31
C HIS A 358 -7.42 11.35 -8.08
N LYS A 359 -7.04 12.54 -7.62
CA LYS A 359 -5.65 12.82 -7.24
C LYS A 359 -5.24 12.03 -6.01
N ASP A 360 -6.10 11.97 -4.98
CA ASP A 360 -5.84 11.18 -3.78
C ASP A 360 -5.81 9.68 -4.09
N TYR A 361 -6.72 9.19 -4.93
CA TYR A 361 -6.70 7.84 -5.46
C TYR A 361 -5.40 7.50 -6.19
N GLY A 362 -4.94 8.36 -7.10
CA GLY A 362 -3.68 8.15 -7.82
C GLY A 362 -2.46 8.19 -6.89
N ALA A 363 -2.48 9.02 -5.85
CA ALA A 363 -1.41 9.05 -4.84
C ALA A 363 -1.38 7.78 -3.99
N ALA A 364 -2.55 7.27 -3.61
CA ALA A 364 -2.72 5.99 -2.91
C ALA A 364 -2.19 4.81 -3.73
N LEU A 365 -2.57 4.73 -5.01
CA LEU A 365 -2.07 3.67 -5.90
C LEU A 365 -0.57 3.75 -6.11
N ARG A 366 0.00 4.95 -6.28
CA ARG A 366 1.46 5.11 -6.40
C ARG A 366 2.17 4.61 -5.14
N GLY A 367 1.70 5.02 -3.96
CA GLY A 367 2.29 4.58 -2.69
C GLY A 367 2.24 3.06 -2.49
N LEU A 368 1.13 2.42 -2.87
CA LEU A 368 0.95 0.98 -2.68
C LEU A 368 1.63 0.12 -3.78
N CYS A 369 1.45 0.49 -5.05
CA CYS A 369 1.83 -0.33 -6.20
C CYS A 369 3.23 -0.03 -6.75
N GLU A 370 3.78 1.16 -6.49
CA GLU A 370 5.16 1.50 -6.83
C GLU A 370 6.02 1.32 -5.56
N ASP A 371 5.87 2.21 -4.57
CA ASP A 371 6.80 2.32 -3.44
C ASP A 371 6.72 1.10 -2.48
N ALA A 372 5.52 0.71 -2.04
CA ALA A 372 5.36 -0.38 -1.10
C ALA A 372 5.70 -1.76 -1.70
N LEU A 373 5.31 -1.99 -2.96
CA LEU A 373 5.64 -3.23 -3.66
C LEU A 373 7.16 -3.35 -3.92
N GLU A 374 7.82 -2.24 -4.27
CA GLU A 374 9.28 -2.19 -4.41
C GLU A 374 9.97 -2.52 -3.08
N GLY A 375 9.53 -1.91 -1.98
CA GLY A 375 10.06 -2.19 -0.65
C GLY A 375 9.90 -3.66 -0.24
N LEU A 376 8.73 -4.28 -0.50
CA LEU A 376 8.49 -5.71 -0.25
C LEU A 376 9.44 -6.62 -1.04
N LEU A 377 9.78 -6.27 -2.28
CA LEU A 377 10.74 -7.03 -3.09
C LEU A 377 12.15 -7.00 -2.48
N PHE A 378 12.56 -5.85 -1.92
CA PHE A 378 13.84 -5.75 -1.21
C PHE A 378 13.83 -6.53 0.12
N LEU A 379 12.70 -6.55 0.84
CA LEU A 379 12.54 -7.39 2.04
C LEU A 379 12.63 -8.87 1.69
N LEU A 380 12.00 -9.32 0.61
CA LEU A 380 12.12 -10.70 0.10
C LEU A 380 13.57 -11.07 -0.21
N LEU A 381 14.30 -10.15 -0.86
CA LEU A 381 15.71 -10.34 -1.16
C LEU A 381 16.54 -10.44 0.12
N PHE A 382 16.27 -9.57 1.11
CA PHE A 382 16.90 -9.65 2.43
C PHE A 382 16.65 -11.00 3.10
N SER A 383 15.40 -11.44 3.20
CA SER A 383 15.01 -12.70 3.84
C SER A 383 15.69 -13.91 3.19
N LEU A 384 15.80 -13.92 1.85
CA LEU A 384 16.51 -14.96 1.11
C LEU A 384 18.03 -14.94 1.37
N LEU A 385 18.65 -13.75 1.36
CA LEU A 385 20.08 -13.58 1.63
C LEU A 385 20.43 -13.95 3.07
N SER A 386 19.60 -13.54 4.04
CA SER A 386 19.71 -13.92 5.46
C SER A 386 19.60 -15.43 5.62
N ALA A 387 18.56 -16.07 5.05
CA ALA A 387 18.39 -17.51 5.17
C ALA A 387 19.57 -18.30 4.60
N GLY A 388 20.09 -17.88 3.43
CA GLY A 388 21.29 -18.49 2.82
C GLY A 388 22.57 -18.25 3.63
N ALA A 389 22.76 -17.04 4.14
CA ALA A 389 23.90 -16.67 4.97
C ALA A 389 23.91 -17.45 6.29
N LEU A 390 22.78 -17.51 6.99
CA LEU A 390 22.61 -18.26 8.24
C LEU A 390 22.76 -19.76 8.03
N ALA A 391 22.18 -20.34 6.98
CA ALA A 391 22.38 -21.76 6.67
C ALA A 391 23.86 -22.09 6.42
N THR A 392 24.57 -21.22 5.70
CA THR A 392 26.01 -21.38 5.43
C THR A 392 26.85 -21.18 6.69
N ALA A 393 26.51 -20.22 7.54
CA ALA A 393 27.15 -19.99 8.83
C ALA A 393 26.96 -21.20 9.76
N LEU A 394 25.72 -21.71 9.91
CA LEU A 394 25.39 -22.88 10.72
C LEU A 394 26.14 -24.15 10.27
N CYS A 395 26.40 -24.31 8.98
CA CYS A 395 27.21 -25.43 8.48
C CYS A 395 28.72 -25.22 8.67
N SER A 396 29.22 -23.98 8.66
CA SER A 396 30.66 -23.71 8.75
C SER A 396 31.17 -23.53 10.18
N LEU A 397 30.32 -23.05 11.10
CA LEU A 397 30.63 -22.77 12.50
C LEU A 397 31.17 -23.99 13.28
N PRO A 398 30.59 -25.21 13.18
CA PRO A 398 31.12 -26.38 13.91
C PRO A 398 32.56 -26.75 13.53
N ARG A 399 32.94 -26.51 12.27
CA ARG A 399 34.31 -26.74 11.77
C ARG A 399 35.27 -25.67 12.23
N ALA A 400 34.84 -24.41 12.25
CA ALA A 400 35.63 -23.31 12.80
C ALA A 400 35.86 -23.50 14.30
N TRP A 401 34.83 -23.95 15.02
CA TRP A 401 34.88 -24.26 16.45
C TRP A 401 35.88 -25.37 16.80
N ALA A 402 36.00 -26.40 15.96
CA ALA A 402 36.96 -27.49 16.16
C ALA A 402 38.43 -27.08 15.99
N LEU A 403 38.72 -25.88 15.45
CA LEU A 403 40.07 -25.34 15.31
C LEU A 403 40.47 -24.48 16.51
N PHE A 404 39.56 -24.20 17.44
CA PHE A 404 39.89 -23.40 18.62
C PHE A 404 40.76 -24.21 19.58
N PRO A 405 41.76 -23.59 20.23
CA PRO A 405 42.56 -24.24 21.24
C PRO A 405 41.66 -24.78 22.38
N PRO A 406 42.09 -25.84 23.08
CA PRO A 406 41.53 -26.20 24.38
C PRO A 406 41.49 -24.94 25.25
N SER A 407 40.39 -24.69 25.95
CA SER A 407 40.32 -23.56 26.88
C SER A 407 41.25 -23.88 28.05
N ASP A 408 42.16 -22.98 28.40
CA ASP A 408 43.07 -23.09 29.55
C ASP A 408 42.33 -23.04 30.93
N ASP A 409 41.02 -23.31 30.95
CA ASP A 409 40.16 -23.27 32.17
C ASP A 409 40.30 -24.54 33.04
N TYR A 410 41.29 -25.39 32.76
CA TYR A 410 41.83 -26.27 33.80
C TYR A 410 43.04 -25.54 34.37
N ASP A 411 42.78 -24.74 35.40
CA ASP A 411 43.81 -24.41 36.39
C ASP A 411 44.29 -25.78 36.90
N ASP A 412 45.49 -26.19 36.47
CA ASP A 412 46.16 -27.40 36.91
C ASP A 412 46.14 -27.41 38.43
N THR A 413 45.18 -28.11 39.02
CA THR A 413 45.08 -28.29 40.48
C THR A 413 46.02 -29.41 40.94
N ASP A 414 47.09 -29.64 40.19
CA ASP A 414 48.12 -30.65 40.43
C ASP A 414 49.29 -30.10 41.26
N ASP A 415 49.31 -28.81 41.59
CA ASP A 415 50.36 -28.19 42.41
C ASP A 415 50.21 -28.43 43.94
N ASP A 416 49.11 -29.06 44.39
CA ASP A 416 48.84 -29.33 45.82
C ASP A 416 48.59 -30.83 46.14
N ASP A 417 49.02 -31.79 45.29
CA ASP A 417 48.95 -33.23 45.66
C ASP A 417 50.19 -33.68 46.46
N PRO A 418 50.09 -33.89 47.79
CA PRO A 418 51.20 -34.36 48.62
C PRO A 418 51.61 -35.83 48.35
N PHE A 419 50.92 -36.55 47.45
CA PHE A 419 51.22 -37.96 47.14
C PHE A 419 52.00 -38.19 45.85
N ASN A 420 52.43 -37.16 45.13
CA ASN A 420 53.28 -37.35 43.96
C ASN A 420 54.70 -37.82 44.39
N PRO A 421 55.13 -39.05 44.06
CA PRO A 421 56.45 -39.52 44.45
C PRO A 421 57.52 -38.77 43.65
N GLN A 422 58.13 -37.77 44.27
CA GLN A 422 59.35 -37.14 43.78
C GLN A 422 60.40 -38.25 43.63
N VAL A 423 60.72 -38.60 42.38
CA VAL A 423 61.82 -39.50 42.04
C VAL A 423 63.09 -38.87 42.59
N THR A 424 63.49 -39.35 43.76
CA THR A 424 64.68 -38.92 44.46
C THR A 424 65.82 -39.68 43.82
N ASP A 425 66.46 -39.08 42.82
CA ASP A 425 67.77 -39.54 42.34
C ASP A 425 68.77 -39.43 43.49
N SER A 426 68.91 -40.54 44.22
CA SER A 426 69.90 -40.75 45.27
C SER A 426 70.81 -41.89 44.85
N LEU A 427 71.94 -41.51 44.24
CA LEU A 427 73.27 -42.16 44.30
C LEU A 427 73.37 -43.69 44.14
N VAL A 428 73.95 -44.13 43.01
CA VAL A 428 75.20 -44.92 42.97
C VAL A 428 76.07 -44.45 41.82
#